data_AF-T1CYE2-F1
#
_entry.id   AF-T1CYE2-F1
#
_cell.length_a   1.000
_cell.length_b   1.000
_cell.length_c   1.000
_cell.angle_alpha   90.00
_cell.angle_beta   90.00
_cell.angle_gamma   90.00
#
_symmetry.space_group_name_H-M   'P 1'
#
loop_
_entity.id
_entity.type
_entity.pdbx_description
1 polymer ?
#
loop_
_entity_poly.entity_id
_entity_poly.type
_entity_poly.pdbx_seq_one_letter_code
_entity_poly.pdbx_strand_id
1 'polypeptide(L)'
;MLYENVRELVTMFGQLRFQKRWSQTPRIPATSVLGHTLIVALSAYLVSFDIGCCKQMRINHFLCGLFHDLPEILTRDIISPIKRSVKGLDELIKKIEEEVVNEKILAIVPPNIQEDISYFTQNEFSNRYKIEHFCYTADSESLMQTYNRDEFNGVYGEFLKIFDNLSAYLEAKISISHGISSDDLVNGAKGIYDRCADKVICGVDVGKLFRDFA
;
A
#
# COMPACT_ATOMS: atom_id res chain seq x y z
N MET A 1 -14.52 0.07 28.36
CA MET A 1 -14.95 0.49 26.99
C MET A 1 -13.87 1.25 26.22
N LEU A 2 -13.67 2.57 26.33
CA LEU A 2 -12.76 3.30 25.40
C LEU A 2 -11.30 2.78 25.43
N TYR A 3 -10.76 2.49 26.62
CA TYR A 3 -9.43 1.87 26.77
C TYR A 3 -9.36 0.41 26.29
N GLU A 4 -10.47 -0.33 26.35
CA GLU A 4 -10.52 -1.73 25.89
C GLU A 4 -10.54 -1.81 24.36
N ASN A 5 -11.35 -0.97 23.72
CA ASN A 5 -11.44 -0.86 22.26
C ASN A 5 -10.09 -0.43 21.64
N VAL A 6 -9.41 0.55 22.26
CA VAL A 6 -8.07 0.97 21.82
C VAL A 6 -7.05 -0.15 22.01
N ARG A 7 -7.11 -0.90 23.12
CA ARG A 7 -6.22 -2.05 23.35
C ARG A 7 -6.45 -3.15 22.31
N GLU A 8 -7.69 -3.40 21.93
CA GLU A 8 -8.05 -4.36 20.90
C GLU A 8 -7.50 -3.97 19.53
N LEU A 9 -7.65 -2.70 19.11
CA LEU A 9 -7.05 -2.16 17.88
C LEU A 9 -5.52 -2.29 17.87
N VAL A 10 -4.87 -1.85 18.95
CA VAL A 10 -3.41 -1.91 19.06
C VAL A 10 -2.93 -3.36 19.02
N THR A 11 -3.67 -4.28 19.64
CA THR A 11 -3.37 -5.71 19.58
C THR A 11 -3.52 -6.26 18.16
N MET A 12 -4.60 -5.88 17.46
CA MET A 12 -4.86 -6.28 16.09
C MET A 12 -3.76 -5.80 15.14
N PHE A 13 -3.38 -4.52 15.20
CA PHE A 13 -2.25 -3.99 14.41
C PHE A 13 -0.92 -4.62 14.84
N GLY A 14 -0.76 -4.92 16.13
CA GLY A 14 0.38 -5.67 16.64
C GLY A 14 0.53 -7.05 16.02
N GLN A 15 -0.57 -7.72 15.63
CA GLN A 15 -0.53 -9.04 14.99
C GLN A 15 0.09 -9.00 13.58
N LEU A 16 0.07 -7.85 12.90
CA LEU A 16 0.64 -7.66 11.56
C LEU A 16 2.16 -7.96 11.51
N ARG A 17 2.85 -7.90 12.66
CA ARG A 17 4.28 -8.26 12.75
C ARG A 17 4.56 -9.77 12.62
N PHE A 18 3.55 -10.60 12.87
CA PHE A 18 3.65 -12.06 12.83
C PHE A 18 3.18 -12.63 11.51
N GLN A 19 2.33 -11.91 10.78
CA GLN A 19 1.89 -12.30 9.45
C GLN A 19 3.02 -12.13 8.44
N LYS A 20 3.36 -13.20 7.71
CA LYS A 20 4.47 -13.23 6.76
C LYS A 20 3.97 -13.12 5.33
N ARG A 21 4.66 -12.29 4.53
CA ARG A 21 4.44 -12.21 3.08
C ARG A 21 5.12 -13.37 2.38
N TRP A 22 4.72 -13.61 1.13
CA TRP A 22 5.23 -14.72 0.32
C TRP A 22 4.97 -16.08 0.97
N SER A 23 3.80 -16.26 1.57
CA SER A 23 3.47 -17.40 2.44
C SER A 23 3.59 -18.79 1.79
N GLN A 24 3.56 -18.88 0.46
CA GLN A 24 3.71 -20.13 -0.31
C GLN A 24 5.15 -20.46 -0.68
N THR A 25 6.11 -19.58 -0.41
CA THR A 25 7.50 -19.79 -0.77
C THR A 25 8.45 -19.41 0.37
N PRO A 26 9.44 -20.26 0.72
CA PRO A 26 10.42 -19.87 1.72
C PRO A 26 11.11 -18.56 1.33
N ARG A 27 11.41 -17.71 2.31
CA ARG A 27 12.07 -16.41 2.09
C ARG A 27 13.08 -16.12 3.20
N ILE A 28 14.27 -15.66 2.83
CA ILE A 28 15.33 -15.28 3.78
C ILE A 28 15.85 -13.87 3.48
N PRO A 29 15.79 -12.93 4.45
CA PRO A 29 15.09 -13.03 5.74
C PRO A 29 13.58 -13.21 5.53
N ALA A 30 12.73 -13.34 6.57
CA ALA A 30 11.27 -13.32 6.42
C ALA A 30 10.72 -11.90 6.64
N THR A 31 9.81 -11.40 5.79
CA THR A 31 9.23 -10.05 5.92
C THR A 31 7.83 -10.20 6.50
N SER A 32 7.55 -9.44 7.55
CA SER A 32 6.18 -9.30 8.05
C SER A 32 5.40 -8.30 7.22
N VAL A 33 4.08 -8.39 7.21
CA VAL A 33 3.27 -7.39 6.49
C VAL A 33 3.49 -5.99 7.08
N LEU A 34 3.63 -5.87 8.40
CA LEU A 34 3.99 -4.59 9.02
C LEU A 34 5.34 -4.05 8.53
N GLY A 35 6.31 -4.93 8.27
CA GLY A 35 7.61 -4.53 7.70
C GLY A 35 7.46 -4.03 6.27
N HIS A 36 6.63 -4.70 5.48
CA HIS A 36 6.32 -4.31 4.10
C HIS A 36 5.67 -2.92 4.05
N THR A 37 4.55 -2.71 4.76
CA THR A 37 3.83 -1.44 4.72
C THR A 37 4.67 -0.27 5.25
N LEU A 38 5.56 -0.52 6.21
CA LEU A 38 6.52 0.48 6.67
C LEU A 38 7.50 0.90 5.57
N ILE A 39 8.04 -0.05 4.79
CA ILE A 39 8.94 0.27 3.67
C ILE A 39 8.19 1.06 2.59
N VAL A 40 6.94 0.70 2.29
CA VAL A 40 6.08 1.45 1.35
C VAL A 40 5.87 2.88 1.85
N ALA A 41 5.45 3.05 3.09
CA ALA A 41 5.18 4.35 3.71
C ALA A 41 6.41 5.27 3.71
N LEU A 42 7.57 4.75 4.12
CA LEU A 42 8.82 5.52 4.17
C LEU A 42 9.31 5.90 2.79
N SER A 43 9.32 4.95 1.84
CA SER A 43 9.81 5.19 0.48
C SER A 43 8.92 6.21 -0.24
N ALA A 44 7.60 6.04 -0.14
CA ALA A 44 6.66 6.99 -0.72
C ALA A 44 6.82 8.38 -0.10
N TYR A 45 6.88 8.48 1.24
CA TYR A 45 7.05 9.76 1.93
C TYR A 45 8.32 10.50 1.50
N LEU A 46 9.45 9.80 1.42
CA LEU A 46 10.74 10.39 1.05
C LEU A 46 10.75 10.87 -0.40
N VAL A 47 10.34 10.02 -1.35
CA VAL A 47 10.34 10.41 -2.78
C VAL A 47 9.28 11.46 -3.09
N SER A 48 8.25 11.60 -2.24
CA SER A 48 7.26 12.68 -2.38
C SER A 48 7.87 14.08 -2.22
N PHE A 49 9.04 14.21 -1.57
CA PHE A 49 9.78 15.46 -1.58
C PHE A 49 10.38 15.74 -2.97
N ASP A 50 10.97 14.73 -3.59
CA ASP A 50 11.64 14.86 -4.89
C ASP A 50 10.66 15.21 -6.02
N ILE A 51 9.43 14.68 -5.96
CA ILE A 51 8.37 14.98 -6.94
C ILE A 51 7.56 16.24 -6.59
N GLY A 52 7.93 16.97 -5.54
CA GLY A 52 7.33 18.26 -5.20
C GLY A 52 5.89 18.19 -4.65
N CYS A 53 5.51 17.10 -3.98
CA CYS A 53 4.20 17.03 -3.31
C CYS A 53 4.09 18.06 -2.17
N CYS A 54 2.91 18.60 -1.92
CA CYS A 54 2.59 19.47 -0.80
C CYS A 54 2.67 18.72 0.55
N LYS A 55 2.67 19.44 1.66
CA LYS A 55 2.85 18.84 3.00
C LYS A 55 1.76 17.82 3.29
N GLN A 56 0.50 18.16 3.00
CA GLN A 56 -0.61 17.26 3.27
C GLN A 56 -0.53 15.98 2.44
N MET A 57 -0.22 16.10 1.14
CA MET A 57 -0.08 14.94 0.26
C MET A 57 1.07 14.01 0.70
N ARG A 58 2.19 14.58 1.18
CA ARG A 58 3.28 13.76 1.77
C ARG A 58 2.81 12.98 3.01
N ILE A 59 2.10 13.63 3.92
CA ILE A 59 1.53 12.97 5.11
C ILE A 59 0.60 11.84 4.67
N ASN A 60 -0.27 12.11 3.69
CA ASN A 60 -1.19 11.11 3.17
C ASN A 60 -0.48 9.95 2.49
N HIS A 61 0.64 10.18 1.79
CA HIS A 61 1.43 9.09 1.22
C HIS A 61 2.02 8.19 2.30
N PHE A 62 2.49 8.76 3.41
CA PHE A 62 2.95 7.97 4.56
C PHE A 62 1.80 7.13 5.15
N LEU A 63 0.66 7.77 5.45
CA LEU A 63 -0.49 7.10 6.07
C LEU A 63 -1.11 6.05 5.15
N CYS A 64 -1.31 6.38 3.88
CA CYS A 64 -1.82 5.43 2.89
C CYS A 64 -0.84 4.26 2.71
N GLY A 65 0.47 4.52 2.60
CA GLY A 65 1.47 3.44 2.56
C GLY A 65 1.43 2.53 3.79
N LEU A 66 1.16 3.09 4.98
CA LEU A 66 1.08 2.31 6.23
C LEU A 66 -0.19 1.44 6.31
N PHE A 67 -1.31 1.94 5.78
CA PHE A 67 -2.62 1.31 5.92
C PHE A 67 -3.14 0.60 4.66
N HIS A 68 -2.49 0.70 3.50
CA HIS A 68 -3.02 0.21 2.22
C HIS A 68 -3.40 -1.28 2.25
N ASP A 69 -2.56 -2.13 2.86
CA ASP A 69 -2.81 -3.57 2.98
C ASP A 69 -3.73 -3.94 4.15
N LEU A 70 -4.18 -2.97 4.96
CA LEU A 70 -4.97 -3.27 6.17
C LEU A 70 -6.22 -4.13 5.89
N PRO A 71 -7.04 -3.88 4.84
CA PRO A 71 -8.18 -4.73 4.52
C PRO A 71 -7.78 -6.17 4.17
N GLU A 72 -6.78 -6.33 3.30
CA GLU A 72 -6.26 -7.64 2.84
C GLU A 72 -5.68 -8.47 3.99
N ILE A 73 -5.05 -7.81 4.98
CA ILE A 73 -4.43 -8.50 6.10
C ILE A 73 -5.47 -9.03 7.10
N LEU A 74 -6.59 -8.33 7.26
CA LEU A 74 -7.65 -8.78 8.17
C LEU A 74 -8.41 -10.01 7.65
N THR A 75 -8.39 -10.23 6.34
CA THR A 75 -8.94 -11.43 5.68
C THR A 75 -7.93 -12.56 5.52
N ARG A 76 -6.71 -12.40 6.07
CA ARG A 76 -5.60 -13.39 6.13
C ARG A 76 -5.01 -13.80 4.76
N ASP A 77 -4.64 -12.82 3.94
CA ASP A 77 -3.83 -13.03 2.73
C ASP A 77 -4.45 -14.07 1.78
N ILE A 78 -5.64 -13.73 1.23
CA ILE A 78 -6.15 -14.43 0.04
C ILE A 78 -5.22 -14.05 -1.11
N ILE A 79 -4.18 -14.84 -1.32
CA ILE A 79 -3.05 -14.51 -2.19
C ILE A 79 -3.52 -14.16 -3.62
N SER A 80 -2.89 -13.14 -4.19
CA SER A 80 -3.08 -12.60 -5.55
C SER A 80 -3.28 -13.60 -6.72
N PRO A 81 -2.67 -14.81 -6.75
CA PRO A 81 -2.95 -15.80 -7.81
C PRO A 81 -4.39 -16.33 -7.79
N ILE A 82 -5.02 -16.40 -6.61
CA ILE A 82 -6.40 -16.88 -6.46
C ILE A 82 -7.38 -15.75 -6.80
N LYS A 83 -7.06 -14.52 -6.38
CA LYS A 83 -7.82 -13.29 -6.72
C LYS A 83 -8.15 -13.26 -8.24
N ARG A 84 -7.14 -13.47 -9.09
CA ARG A 84 -7.26 -13.39 -10.56
C ARG A 84 -7.72 -14.67 -11.28
N SER A 85 -7.85 -15.81 -10.60
CA SER A 85 -8.10 -17.10 -11.27
C SER A 85 -9.58 -17.34 -11.58
N VAL A 86 -10.49 -16.61 -10.94
CA VAL A 86 -11.94 -16.77 -11.09
C VAL A 86 -12.60 -15.42 -11.32
N LYS A 87 -13.25 -15.25 -12.48
CA LYS A 87 -13.99 -14.02 -12.82
C LYS A 87 -15.10 -13.76 -11.77
N GLY A 88 -15.05 -12.59 -11.13
CA GLY A 88 -16.01 -12.18 -10.09
C GLY A 88 -15.61 -12.52 -8.65
N LEU A 89 -14.54 -13.30 -8.44
CA LEU A 89 -14.02 -13.58 -7.10
C LEU A 89 -13.35 -12.34 -6.48
N ASP A 90 -12.70 -11.51 -7.29
CA ASP A 90 -12.10 -10.24 -6.85
C ASP A 90 -13.12 -9.29 -6.19
N GLU A 91 -14.30 -9.14 -6.79
CA GLU A 91 -15.36 -8.28 -6.26
C GLU A 91 -15.93 -8.82 -4.94
N LEU A 92 -16.09 -10.15 -4.83
CA LEU A 92 -16.53 -10.79 -3.60
C LEU A 92 -15.50 -10.64 -2.48
N ILE A 93 -14.21 -10.84 -2.78
CA ILE A 93 -13.13 -10.67 -1.80
C ILE A 93 -13.09 -9.23 -1.32
N LYS A 94 -13.17 -8.25 -2.23
CA LYS A 94 -13.20 -6.84 -1.85
C LYS A 94 -14.36 -6.51 -0.92
N LYS A 95 -15.54 -7.07 -1.19
CA LYS A 95 -16.71 -6.90 -0.31
C LYS A 95 -16.47 -7.50 1.09
N ILE A 96 -15.87 -8.69 1.17
CA ILE A 96 -15.51 -9.32 2.45
C ILE A 96 -14.47 -8.49 3.20
N GLU A 97 -13.44 -7.97 2.51
CA GLU A 97 -12.43 -7.09 3.08
C GLU A 97 -13.07 -5.81 3.66
N GLU A 98 -14.00 -5.18 2.93
CA GLU A 98 -14.77 -4.02 3.38
C GLU A 98 -15.65 -4.33 4.60
N GLU A 99 -16.38 -5.45 4.60
CA GLU A 99 -17.20 -5.89 5.73
C GLU A 99 -16.35 -6.13 6.99
N VAL A 100 -15.20 -6.80 6.85
CA VAL A 100 -14.30 -7.06 7.99
C VAL A 100 -13.67 -5.78 8.54
N VAL A 101 -13.28 -4.83 7.70
CA VAL A 101 -12.77 -3.52 8.15
C VAL A 101 -13.86 -2.75 8.90
N ASN A 102 -15.09 -2.76 8.39
CA ASN A 102 -16.23 -2.12 9.04
C ASN A 102 -16.48 -2.70 10.45
N GLU A 103 -16.59 -4.02 10.54
CA GLU A 103 -16.91 -4.73 11.79
C GLU A 103 -15.78 -4.64 12.82
N LYS A 104 -14.52 -4.79 12.38
CA LYS A 104 -13.39 -4.93 13.30
C LYS A 104 -12.66 -3.62 13.60
N ILE A 105 -12.69 -2.65 12.69
CA ILE A 105 -11.97 -1.38 12.87
C ILE A 105 -12.94 -0.22 13.02
N LEU A 106 -13.81 0.01 12.02
CA LEU A 106 -14.62 1.22 12.00
C LEU A 106 -15.64 1.26 13.14
N ALA A 107 -16.20 0.11 13.53
CA ALA A 107 -17.13 0.00 14.65
C ALA A 107 -16.53 0.42 16.02
N ILE A 108 -15.20 0.41 16.16
CA ILE A 108 -14.53 0.64 17.45
C ILE A 108 -13.75 1.95 17.52
N VAL A 109 -13.49 2.61 16.38
CA VAL A 109 -12.82 3.94 16.34
C VAL A 109 -13.83 5.09 16.31
N PRO A 110 -13.47 6.28 16.82
CA PRO A 110 -14.31 7.49 16.72
C PRO A 110 -14.57 7.90 15.26
N PRO A 111 -15.68 8.61 14.96
CA PRO A 111 -16.09 8.95 13.58
C PRO A 111 -15.00 9.63 12.73
N ASN A 112 -14.23 10.56 13.31
CA ASN A 112 -13.15 11.23 12.59
C ASN A 112 -12.03 10.26 12.17
N ILE A 113 -11.75 9.22 12.96
CA ILE A 113 -10.78 8.19 12.60
C ILE A 113 -11.39 7.20 11.60
N GLN A 114 -12.71 6.97 11.64
CA GLN A 114 -13.38 6.13 10.65
C GLN A 114 -13.21 6.70 9.24
N GLU A 115 -13.40 8.00 9.10
CA GLU A 115 -13.21 8.72 7.83
C GLU A 115 -11.76 8.62 7.33
N ASP A 116 -10.77 8.80 8.21
CA ASP A 116 -9.36 8.69 7.86
C ASP A 116 -8.97 7.28 7.42
N ILE A 117 -9.35 6.26 8.21
CA ILE A 117 -9.06 4.86 7.86
C ILE A 117 -9.69 4.54 6.50
N SER A 118 -10.97 4.89 6.30
CA SER A 118 -11.64 4.66 5.03
C SER A 118 -10.93 5.36 3.87
N TYR A 119 -10.47 6.60 4.08
CA TYR A 119 -9.77 7.37 3.06
C TYR A 119 -8.40 6.78 2.68
N PHE A 120 -7.71 6.13 3.61
CA PHE A 120 -6.39 5.55 3.37
C PHE A 120 -6.41 4.08 2.93
N THR A 121 -7.50 3.35 3.18
CA THR A 121 -7.63 1.94 2.82
C THR A 121 -8.49 1.67 1.59
N GLN A 122 -9.43 2.55 1.23
CA GLN A 122 -10.29 2.35 0.06
C GLN A 122 -9.74 3.03 -1.17
N ASN A 123 -9.64 2.28 -2.28
CA ASN A 123 -9.10 2.77 -3.56
C ASN A 123 -7.74 3.44 -3.36
N GLU A 124 -6.92 2.81 -2.54
CA GLU A 124 -5.66 3.26 -1.97
C GLU A 124 -4.65 3.68 -3.05
N PHE A 125 -4.69 3.02 -4.20
CA PHE A 125 -3.85 3.32 -5.37
C PHE A 125 -4.51 4.19 -6.44
N SER A 126 -5.70 4.74 -6.18
CA SER A 126 -6.33 5.73 -7.06
C SER A 126 -5.88 7.15 -6.71
N ASN A 127 -5.63 7.95 -7.74
CA ASN A 127 -5.37 9.38 -7.62
C ASN A 127 -6.64 10.10 -7.16
N ARG A 128 -6.58 10.74 -6.00
CA ARG A 128 -7.76 11.32 -5.35
C ARG A 128 -7.45 12.58 -4.57
N TYR A 129 -8.46 13.38 -4.35
CA TYR A 129 -8.41 14.61 -3.57
C TYR A 129 -9.78 14.90 -2.96
N LYS A 130 -9.83 15.82 -1.99
CA LYS A 130 -11.04 16.27 -1.33
C LYS A 130 -11.31 17.74 -1.63
N ILE A 131 -12.57 18.07 -1.85
CA ILE A 131 -13.07 19.44 -1.72
C ILE A 131 -14.12 19.39 -0.61
N GLU A 132 -13.88 20.17 0.45
CA GLU A 132 -14.64 20.10 1.70
C GLU A 132 -14.59 18.68 2.30
N HIS A 133 -15.65 17.88 2.12
CA HIS A 133 -15.78 16.51 2.63
C HIS A 133 -15.99 15.47 1.52
N PHE A 134 -16.06 15.90 0.26
CA PHE A 134 -16.31 15.02 -0.87
C PHE A 134 -15.00 14.59 -1.53
N CYS A 135 -14.90 13.30 -1.79
CA CYS A 135 -13.75 12.69 -2.47
C CYS A 135 -13.97 12.69 -3.97
N TYR A 136 -12.96 13.12 -4.72
CA TYR A 136 -12.93 13.17 -6.17
C TYR A 136 -11.68 12.46 -6.69
N THR A 137 -11.72 12.05 -7.96
CA THR A 137 -10.58 11.47 -8.67
C THR A 137 -10.07 12.44 -9.72
N ALA A 138 -8.78 12.34 -10.02
CA ALA A 138 -8.12 13.11 -11.06
C ALA A 138 -7.07 12.25 -11.76
N ASP A 139 -6.72 12.58 -13.00
CA ASP A 139 -5.51 12.04 -13.62
C ASP A 139 -4.25 12.58 -12.90
N SER A 140 -3.11 11.93 -13.17
CA SER A 140 -1.81 12.29 -12.61
C SER A 140 -1.43 13.76 -12.81
N GLU A 141 -1.67 14.32 -14.00
CA GLU A 141 -1.27 15.68 -14.33
C GLU A 141 -2.13 16.70 -13.59
N SER A 142 -3.45 16.54 -13.66
CA SER A 142 -4.42 17.37 -12.95
C SER A 142 -4.20 17.35 -11.43
N LEU A 143 -3.92 16.18 -10.86
CA LEU A 143 -3.63 16.03 -9.44
C LEU A 143 -2.40 16.86 -9.05
N MET A 144 -1.30 16.74 -9.80
CA MET A 144 -0.04 17.38 -9.46
C MET A 144 -0.01 18.88 -9.77
N GLN A 145 -0.70 19.35 -10.82
CA GLN A 145 -0.73 20.77 -11.20
C GLN A 145 -1.79 21.57 -10.43
N THR A 146 -2.98 21.00 -10.25
CA THR A 146 -4.14 21.74 -9.70
C THR A 146 -4.37 21.42 -8.23
N TYR A 147 -4.29 20.14 -7.86
CA TYR A 147 -4.73 19.66 -6.53
C TYR A 147 -3.59 19.34 -5.55
N ASN A 148 -2.35 19.63 -5.93
CA ASN A 148 -1.18 19.49 -5.07
C ASN A 148 -1.04 20.65 -4.07
N ARG A 149 -2.06 20.82 -3.22
CA ARG A 149 -2.12 21.84 -2.17
C ARG A 149 -2.71 21.24 -0.90
N ASP A 150 -2.33 21.80 0.25
CA ASP A 150 -2.69 21.23 1.55
C ASP A 150 -4.22 21.15 1.75
N GLU A 151 -4.96 22.13 1.23
CA GLU A 151 -6.42 22.23 1.32
C GLU A 151 -7.18 21.08 0.62
N PHE A 152 -6.58 20.46 -0.39
CA PHE A 152 -7.23 19.41 -1.17
C PHE A 152 -7.01 18.01 -0.60
N ASN A 153 -6.23 17.87 0.46
CA ASN A 153 -5.98 16.58 1.11
C ASN A 153 -5.65 15.43 0.13
N GLY A 154 -4.86 15.72 -0.92
CA GLY A 154 -4.66 14.81 -2.06
C GLY A 154 -3.87 13.55 -1.74
N VAL A 155 -4.09 12.50 -2.53
CA VAL A 155 -3.32 11.25 -2.54
C VAL A 155 -2.97 10.89 -3.98
N TYR A 156 -1.67 10.79 -4.26
CA TYR A 156 -1.14 10.29 -5.52
C TYR A 156 -1.04 8.76 -5.46
N GLY A 157 -2.16 8.08 -5.68
CA GLY A 157 -2.27 6.63 -5.55
C GLY A 157 -1.41 5.83 -6.54
N GLU A 158 -1.33 6.27 -7.80
CA GLU A 158 -0.49 5.60 -8.82
C GLU A 158 0.99 5.63 -8.45
N PHE A 159 1.43 6.74 -7.84
CA PHE A 159 2.76 6.89 -7.26
C PHE A 159 2.97 5.93 -6.08
N LEU A 160 2.01 5.83 -5.14
CA LEU A 160 2.07 4.88 -4.03
C LEU A 160 2.20 3.43 -4.51
N LYS A 161 1.51 3.06 -5.59
CA LYS A 161 1.57 1.70 -6.15
C LYS A 161 2.98 1.30 -6.60
N ILE A 162 3.82 2.27 -6.96
CA ILE A 162 5.21 1.98 -7.33
C ILE A 162 6.01 1.53 -6.11
N PHE A 163 5.77 2.11 -4.94
CA PHE A 163 6.50 1.74 -3.72
C PHE A 163 6.03 0.43 -3.10
N ASP A 164 4.73 0.11 -3.24
CA ASP A 164 4.23 -1.25 -2.98
C ASP A 164 4.98 -2.29 -3.84
N ASN A 165 5.04 -2.05 -5.16
CA ASN A 165 5.81 -2.89 -6.08
C ASN A 165 7.31 -2.92 -5.72
N LEU A 166 7.92 -1.78 -5.37
CA LEU A 166 9.33 -1.72 -4.98
C LEU A 166 9.61 -2.57 -3.74
N SER A 167 8.77 -2.46 -2.71
CA SER A 167 8.90 -3.25 -1.49
C SER A 167 8.81 -4.75 -1.80
N ALA A 168 7.81 -5.18 -2.57
CA ALA A 168 7.67 -6.57 -2.99
C ALA A 168 8.84 -7.05 -3.87
N TYR A 169 9.37 -6.19 -4.73
CA TYR A 169 10.54 -6.47 -5.56
C TYR A 169 11.80 -6.68 -4.73
N LEU A 170 12.10 -5.77 -3.80
CA LEU A 170 13.24 -5.88 -2.90
C LEU A 170 13.12 -7.13 -2.00
N GLU A 171 11.92 -7.44 -1.52
CA GLU A 171 11.66 -8.65 -0.75
C GLU A 171 12.09 -9.92 -1.51
N ALA A 172 11.78 -10.00 -2.79
CA ALA A 172 12.11 -11.14 -3.64
C ALA A 172 13.61 -11.14 -4.02
N LYS A 173 14.15 -10.01 -4.47
CA LYS A 173 15.55 -9.87 -4.87
C LYS A 173 16.53 -10.17 -3.74
N ILE A 174 16.25 -9.69 -2.53
CA ILE A 174 17.07 -9.99 -1.35
C ILE A 174 17.05 -11.50 -1.09
N SER A 175 15.90 -12.15 -1.15
CA SER A 175 15.80 -13.61 -0.94
C SER A 175 16.58 -14.41 -1.98
N ILE A 176 16.46 -14.02 -3.26
CA ILE A 176 17.21 -14.62 -4.38
C ILE A 176 18.72 -14.47 -4.15
N SER A 177 19.19 -13.29 -3.72
CA SER A 177 20.60 -13.04 -3.44
C SER A 177 21.15 -13.88 -2.27
N HIS A 178 20.29 -14.35 -1.37
CA HIS A 178 20.64 -15.27 -0.28
C HIS A 178 20.50 -16.76 -0.69
N GLY A 179 20.27 -17.05 -1.97
CA GLY A 179 20.20 -18.41 -2.52
C GLY A 179 18.81 -19.05 -2.51
N ILE A 180 17.77 -18.34 -2.06
CA ILE A 180 16.39 -18.83 -2.10
C ILE A 180 15.69 -18.27 -3.34
N SER A 181 15.66 -19.07 -4.42
CA SER A 181 15.26 -18.65 -5.77
C SER A 181 14.16 -19.54 -6.36
N SER A 182 12.99 -19.59 -5.71
CA SER A 182 11.83 -20.27 -6.28
C SER A 182 11.33 -19.58 -7.55
N ASP A 183 10.62 -20.31 -8.40
CA ASP A 183 10.01 -19.75 -9.62
C ASP A 183 9.06 -18.58 -9.29
N ASP A 184 8.33 -18.65 -8.17
CA ASP A 184 7.45 -17.57 -7.71
C ASP A 184 8.23 -16.27 -7.43
N LEU A 185 9.38 -16.37 -6.75
CA LEU A 185 10.22 -15.21 -6.43
C LEU A 185 10.88 -14.65 -7.70
N VAL A 186 11.42 -15.51 -8.56
CA VAL A 186 12.10 -15.11 -9.79
C VAL A 186 11.13 -14.46 -10.76
N ASN A 187 9.99 -15.11 -11.03
CA ASN A 187 8.98 -14.58 -11.94
C ASN A 187 8.28 -13.35 -11.36
N GLY A 188 8.03 -13.33 -10.04
CA GLY A 188 7.47 -12.18 -9.33
C GLY A 188 8.38 -10.96 -9.44
N ALA A 189 9.67 -11.11 -9.12
CA ALA A 189 10.65 -10.02 -9.22
C ALA A 189 10.79 -9.52 -10.66
N LYS A 190 10.91 -10.44 -11.63
CA LYS A 190 11.01 -10.10 -13.06
C LYS A 190 9.77 -9.34 -13.53
N GLY A 191 8.57 -9.84 -13.23
CA GLY A 191 7.33 -9.20 -13.63
C GLY A 191 7.16 -7.80 -13.03
N ILE A 192 7.61 -7.58 -11.79
CA ILE A 192 7.61 -6.23 -11.19
C ILE A 192 8.64 -5.34 -11.89
N TYR A 193 9.85 -5.84 -12.11
CA TYR A 193 10.93 -5.11 -12.78
C TYR A 193 10.46 -4.61 -14.15
N ASP A 194 9.94 -5.50 -15.00
CA ASP A 194 9.48 -5.16 -16.35
C ASP A 194 8.39 -4.07 -16.36
N ARG A 195 7.59 -3.95 -15.29
CA ARG A 195 6.55 -2.90 -15.17
C ARG A 195 7.05 -1.58 -14.62
N CYS A 196 8.15 -1.58 -13.85
CA CYS A 196 8.53 -0.44 -13.01
C CYS A 196 9.91 0.15 -13.35
N ALA A 197 10.79 -0.63 -14.00
CA ALA A 197 12.18 -0.25 -14.23
C ALA A 197 12.36 1.03 -15.05
N ASP A 198 11.40 1.41 -15.90
CA ASP A 198 11.48 2.60 -16.75
C ASP A 198 10.55 3.74 -16.31
N LYS A 199 9.96 3.65 -15.10
CA LYS A 199 9.00 4.65 -14.64
C LYS A 199 9.69 5.97 -14.26
N VAL A 200 9.18 7.05 -14.82
CA VAL A 200 9.52 8.43 -14.47
C VAL A 200 8.25 9.15 -14.02
N ILE A 201 8.28 9.81 -12.86
CA ILE A 201 7.17 10.59 -12.32
C ILE A 201 7.63 12.01 -12.06
N CYS A 202 6.92 13.00 -12.60
CA CYS A 202 7.23 14.42 -12.40
C CYS A 202 8.72 14.75 -12.67
N GLY A 203 9.33 14.09 -13.66
CA GLY A 203 10.74 14.25 -14.02
C GLY A 203 11.73 13.47 -13.14
N VAL A 204 11.27 12.74 -12.12
CA VAL A 204 12.09 11.88 -11.25
C VAL A 204 12.06 10.44 -11.75
N ASP A 205 13.24 9.89 -12.04
CA ASP A 205 13.44 8.50 -12.47
C ASP A 205 13.35 7.55 -11.27
N VAL A 206 12.12 7.26 -10.84
CA VAL A 206 11.83 6.30 -9.77
C VAL A 206 12.16 4.86 -10.18
N GLY A 207 12.18 4.57 -11.49
CA GLY A 207 12.56 3.27 -12.05
C GLY A 207 14.01 2.88 -11.72
N LYS A 208 14.89 3.87 -11.51
CA LYS A 208 16.27 3.65 -11.06
C LYS A 208 16.36 2.80 -9.80
N LEU A 209 15.42 2.95 -8.86
CA LEU A 209 15.39 2.17 -7.61
C LEU A 209 15.24 0.66 -7.87
N PHE A 210 14.64 0.27 -9.00
CA PHE A 210 14.55 -1.13 -9.41
C PHE A 210 15.83 -1.57 -10.14
N ARG A 211 16.35 -0.72 -11.04
CA ARG A 211 17.55 -1.03 -11.85
C ARG A 211 18.82 -1.19 -11.01
N ASP A 212 18.95 -0.42 -9.93
CA ASP A 212 20.11 -0.49 -9.04
C ASP A 212 20.15 -1.81 -8.22
N PHE A 213 19.04 -2.55 -8.17
CA PHE A 213 18.92 -3.85 -7.48
C PHE A 213 18.66 -5.02 -8.44
N ALA A 214 18.82 -4.80 -9.76
CA ALA A 214 18.58 -5.78 -10.81
C ALA A 214 19.47 -7.03 -10.73
#